data_AF-A0A238JYM9-F1
#
_entry.id   AF-A0A238JYM9-F1
#
_cell.length_a   1.000
_cell.length_b   1.000
_cell.length_c   1.000
_cell.angle_alpha   90.00
_cell.angle_beta   90.00
_cell.angle_gamma   90.00
#
_symmetry.space_group_name_H-M   'P 1'
#
loop_
_entity.id
_entity.type
_entity.pdbx_description
1 polymer ?
#
loop_
_entity_poly.entity_id
_entity_poly.type
_entity_poly.pdbx_seq_one_letter_code
_entity_poly.pdbx_strand_id
1 'polypeptide(L)'
;MQAIDYSQIITGEAQSAADMVARAGAIKGKCRANILAVLDEYTLSNIQGAAIAGELDAGDMDIFRAGRAWVAAMLDECRAAISSGDDPAWPDLPAGVADLAEKY
;
A
#
# COMPACT_ATOMS: atom_id res chain seq x y z
N MET A 1 -16.64 50.40 7.67
CA MET A 1 -17.22 49.31 6.85
C MET A 1 -16.03 48.51 6.33
N GLN A 2 -15.75 47.33 6.89
CA GLN A 2 -14.63 46.51 6.40
C GLN A 2 -15.06 45.86 5.09
N ALA A 3 -14.27 46.07 4.04
CA ALA A 3 -14.43 45.37 2.77
C ALA A 3 -14.05 43.90 2.99
N ILE A 4 -14.97 42.98 2.66
CA ILE A 4 -14.64 41.56 2.58
C ILE A 4 -13.63 41.39 1.45
N ASP A 5 -12.51 40.74 1.72
CA ASP A 5 -11.51 40.39 0.71
C ASP A 5 -11.94 39.10 -0.01
N TYR A 6 -12.56 39.27 -1.18
CA TYR A 6 -13.06 38.18 -2.00
C TYR A 6 -11.92 37.37 -2.66
N SER A 7 -10.65 37.80 -2.56
CA SER A 7 -9.50 37.03 -3.07
C SER A 7 -9.21 35.77 -2.25
N GLN A 8 -9.75 35.66 -1.02
CA GLN A 8 -9.60 34.49 -0.15
C GLN A 8 -10.80 33.53 -0.16
N ILE A 9 -11.75 33.71 -1.10
CA ILE A 9 -12.86 32.77 -1.23
C ILE A 9 -12.37 31.50 -1.92
N ILE A 10 -12.08 30.48 -1.12
CA ILE A 10 -11.94 29.10 -1.62
C ILE A 10 -13.34 28.63 -2.01
N THR A 11 -13.53 28.27 -3.27
CA THR A 11 -14.80 27.69 -3.72
C THR A 11 -14.97 26.30 -3.12
N GLY A 12 -16.21 25.88 -2.87
CA GLY A 12 -16.48 24.52 -2.37
C GLY A 12 -15.91 23.42 -3.27
N GLU A 13 -15.80 23.69 -4.57
CA GLU A 13 -15.16 22.81 -5.56
C GLU A 13 -13.64 22.69 -5.32
N ALA A 14 -12.95 23.81 -5.07
CA ALA A 14 -11.52 23.81 -4.77
C ALA A 14 -11.21 23.08 -3.46
N GLN A 15 -12.06 23.24 -2.44
CA GLN A 15 -11.96 22.49 -1.19
C GLN A 15 -12.16 20.98 -1.43
N SER A 16 -13.21 20.61 -2.16
CA SER A 16 -13.51 19.20 -2.46
C SER A 16 -12.37 18.52 -3.23
N ALA A 17 -11.76 19.22 -4.18
CA ALA A 17 -10.60 18.72 -4.92
C ALA A 17 -9.37 18.53 -4.00
N ALA A 18 -9.12 19.47 -3.09
CA ALA A 18 -8.03 19.35 -2.11
C ALA A 18 -8.24 18.15 -1.17
N ASP A 19 -9.47 17.93 -0.71
CA ASP A 19 -9.83 16.82 0.17
C ASP A 19 -9.62 15.46 -0.53
N MET A 20 -9.99 15.36 -1.82
CA MET A 20 -9.73 14.15 -2.62
C MET A 20 -8.23 13.85 -2.75
N VAL A 21 -7.40 14.87 -2.97
CA VAL A 21 -5.93 14.72 -3.05
C VAL A 21 -5.35 14.28 -1.70
N ALA A 22 -5.76 14.93 -0.62
CA ALA A 22 -5.30 14.59 0.73
C ALA A 22 -5.68 13.14 1.10
N ARG A 23 -6.92 12.74 0.80
CA ARG A 23 -7.40 11.36 1.00
C ARG A 23 -6.58 10.36 0.18
N ALA A 24 -6.34 10.62 -1.10
CA ALA A 24 -5.55 9.74 -1.95
C ALA A 24 -4.11 9.59 -1.42
N GLY A 25 -3.52 10.67 -0.91
CA GLY A 25 -2.22 10.64 -0.23
C GLY A 25 -2.22 9.76 1.02
N ALA A 26 -3.24 9.89 1.87
CA ALA A 26 -3.38 9.08 3.08
C ALA A 26 -3.53 7.58 2.77
N ILE A 27 -4.34 7.22 1.76
CA ILE A 27 -4.52 5.82 1.33
C ILE A 27 -3.20 5.23 0.83
N LYS A 28 -2.47 5.96 -0.04
CA LYS A 28 -1.15 5.52 -0.52
C LYS A 28 -0.16 5.32 0.62
N GLY A 29 -0.14 6.24 1.58
CA GLY A 29 0.72 6.16 2.77
C GLY A 29 0.40 4.92 3.61
N LYS A 30 -0.87 4.64 3.86
CA LYS A 30 -1.32 3.48 4.63
C LYS A 30 -1.05 2.16 3.90
N CYS A 31 -1.30 2.09 2.59
CA CYS A 31 -0.96 0.92 1.77
C CYS A 31 0.53 0.60 1.86
N ARG A 32 1.40 1.61 1.69
CA ARG A 32 2.85 1.46 1.85
C ARG A 32 3.22 0.98 3.25
N ALA A 33 2.67 1.60 4.29
CA ALA A 33 2.95 1.23 5.68
C ALA A 33 2.58 -0.22 5.98
N ASN A 34 1.41 -0.67 5.52
CA ASN A 34 0.95 -2.05 5.71
C ASN A 34 1.85 -3.07 4.99
N ILE A 35 2.28 -2.78 3.76
CA ILE A 35 3.20 -3.66 3.02
C ILE A 35 4.55 -3.75 3.74
N LEU A 36 5.14 -2.60 4.10
CA LEU A 36 6.46 -2.54 4.73
C LEU A 36 6.49 -3.06 6.17
N ALA A 37 5.34 -3.16 6.84
CA ALA A 37 5.25 -3.79 8.14
C ALA A 37 5.51 -5.31 8.09
N VAL A 38 5.46 -5.93 6.89
CA VAL A 38 5.65 -7.37 6.69
C VAL A 38 6.80 -7.67 5.74
N LEU A 39 6.86 -6.97 4.61
CA LEU A 39 7.86 -7.17 3.55
C LEU A 39 8.54 -5.84 3.27
N ASP A 40 9.47 -5.45 4.13
CA ASP A 40 10.29 -4.27 3.87
C ASP A 40 11.23 -4.48 2.66
N GLU A 41 11.85 -3.38 2.21
CA GLU A 41 12.68 -3.38 1.00
C GLU A 41 13.89 -4.32 1.10
N TYR A 42 14.47 -4.49 2.31
CA TYR A 42 15.60 -5.39 2.53
C TYR A 42 15.15 -6.85 2.57
N THR A 43 14.13 -7.17 3.36
CA THR A 43 13.56 -8.52 3.42
C THR A 43 13.11 -8.99 2.04
N LEU A 44 12.40 -8.15 1.29
CA LEU A 44 11.95 -8.50 -0.05
C LEU A 44 13.13 -8.76 -0.99
N SER A 45 14.19 -7.96 -0.89
CA SER A 45 15.40 -8.13 -1.69
C SER A 45 16.17 -9.40 -1.33
N ASN A 46 16.24 -9.75 -0.04
CA ASN A 46 16.88 -10.98 0.45
C ASN A 46 16.13 -12.22 -0.03
N ILE A 47 14.80 -12.26 0.12
CA ILE A 47 13.98 -13.38 -0.38
C ILE A 47 14.11 -13.50 -1.91
N GLN A 48 14.11 -12.38 -2.65
CA GLN A 48 14.33 -12.39 -4.10
C GLN A 48 15.71 -12.94 -4.47
N GLY A 49 16.76 -12.55 -3.74
CA GLY A 49 18.12 -13.06 -3.92
C GLY A 49 18.17 -14.58 -3.72
N ALA A 50 17.61 -15.06 -2.61
CA ALA A 50 17.51 -16.49 -2.31
C ALA A 50 16.71 -17.25 -3.38
N ALA A 51 15.60 -16.69 -3.87
CA ALA A 51 14.81 -17.28 -4.95
C ALA A 51 15.63 -17.44 -6.25
N ILE A 52 16.41 -16.41 -6.61
CA ILE A 52 17.26 -16.41 -7.81
C ILE A 52 18.43 -17.39 -7.65
N ALA A 53 19.02 -17.46 -6.46
CA ALA A 53 20.11 -18.38 -6.14
C ALA A 53 19.65 -19.85 -6.02
N GLY A 54 18.34 -20.11 -5.97
CA GLY A 54 17.78 -21.45 -5.78
C GLY A 54 17.86 -21.95 -4.33
N GLU A 55 17.96 -21.03 -3.37
CA GLU A 55 18.11 -21.31 -1.94
C GLU A 55 16.76 -21.45 -1.21
N LEU A 56 15.66 -21.02 -1.84
CA LEU A 56 14.31 -21.29 -1.37
C LEU A 56 13.90 -22.70 -1.75
N ASP A 57 13.43 -23.47 -0.77
CA ASP A 57 12.78 -24.75 -1.06
C ASP A 57 11.41 -24.54 -1.73
N ALA A 58 10.77 -25.63 -2.14
CA ALA A 58 9.48 -25.55 -2.83
C ALA A 58 8.38 -24.88 -1.98
N GLY A 59 8.38 -25.09 -0.67
CA GLY A 59 7.39 -24.52 0.24
C GLY A 59 7.62 -23.02 0.42
N ASP A 60 8.86 -22.61 0.66
CA ASP A 60 9.24 -21.19 0.76
C ASP A 60 8.97 -20.44 -0.55
N MET A 61 9.21 -21.07 -1.70
CA MET A 61 8.89 -20.50 -3.00
C MET A 61 7.38 -20.26 -3.18
N ASP A 62 6.54 -21.16 -2.69
CA ASP A 62 5.08 -21.01 -2.75
C ASP A 62 4.59 -19.91 -1.80
N ILE A 63 5.16 -19.82 -0.59
CA ILE A 63 4.90 -18.72 0.35
C ILE A 63 5.34 -17.38 -0.26
N PHE A 64 6.52 -17.31 -0.88
CA PHE A 64 7.00 -16.10 -1.51
C PHE A 64 6.07 -15.64 -2.65
N ARG A 65 5.58 -16.56 -3.48
CA ARG A 65 4.59 -16.26 -4.52
C ARG A 65 3.28 -15.74 -3.92
N ALA A 66 2.80 -16.33 -2.83
CA ALA A 66 1.62 -15.86 -2.13
C ALA A 66 1.82 -14.45 -1.56
N GLY A 67 2.97 -14.17 -0.94
CA GLY A 67 3.35 -12.83 -0.47
C GLY A 67 3.36 -11.79 -1.59
N ARG A 68 3.93 -12.13 -2.75
CA ARG A 68 3.90 -11.25 -3.94
C ARG A 68 2.48 -11.01 -4.45
N ALA A 69 1.63 -12.03 -4.47
CA ALA A 69 0.23 -11.88 -4.86
C ALA A 69 -0.54 -10.98 -3.88
N TRP A 70 -0.26 -11.09 -2.58
CA TRP A 70 -0.81 -10.21 -1.55
C TRP A 70 -0.37 -8.75 -1.74
N VAL A 71 0.92 -8.49 -2.01
CA VAL A 71 1.40 -7.13 -2.34
C VAL A 71 0.66 -6.56 -3.55
N ALA A 72 0.46 -7.35 -4.60
CA ALA A 72 -0.32 -6.92 -5.76
C ALA A 72 -1.77 -6.58 -5.40
N ALA A 73 -2.44 -7.44 -4.62
CA ALA A 73 -3.80 -7.21 -4.14
C ALA A 73 -3.91 -5.94 -3.27
N MET A 74 -2.94 -5.69 -2.37
CA MET A 74 -2.86 -4.45 -1.58
C MET A 74 -2.79 -3.20 -2.46
N LEU A 75 -1.98 -3.25 -3.53
CA LEU A 75 -1.82 -2.13 -4.46
C LEU A 75 -3.07 -1.90 -5.32
N ASP A 76 -3.73 -2.98 -5.73
CA ASP A 76 -4.96 -2.90 -6.50
C ASP A 76 -6.10 -2.34 -5.65
N GLU A 77 -6.18 -2.73 -4.38
CA GLU A 77 -7.21 -2.22 -3.48
C GLU A 77 -6.98 -0.75 -3.08
N CYS A 78 -5.72 -0.35 -2.90
CA CYS A 78 -5.36 1.06 -2.79
C CYS A 78 -5.84 1.87 -4.00
N ARG A 79 -5.69 1.34 -5.21
CA ARG A 79 -6.14 2.00 -6.45
C ARG A 79 -7.66 2.04 -6.54
N ALA A 80 -8.34 0.96 -6.17
CA ALA A 80 -9.80 0.88 -6.13
C ALA A 80 -10.39 1.91 -5.16
N ALA A 81 -9.90 1.95 -3.92
CA ALA A 81 -10.36 2.90 -2.88
C ALA A 81 -10.14 4.37 -3.25
N ILE A 82 -9.05 4.68 -3.96
CA ILE A 82 -8.82 6.03 -4.49
C ILE A 82 -9.84 6.37 -5.57
N SER A 83 -10.13 5.43 -6.46
CA SER A 83 -11.06 5.65 -7.58
C SER A 83 -12.52 5.70 -7.15
N SER A 84 -12.94 4.88 -6.19
CA SER A 84 -14.35 4.78 -5.78
C SER A 84 -14.74 5.83 -4.74
N GLY A 85 -13.78 6.29 -3.94
CA GLY A 85 -14.07 7.15 -2.78
C GLY A 85 -14.33 6.37 -1.49
N ASP A 86 -14.34 5.04 -1.53
CA ASP A 86 -14.60 4.16 -0.38
C ASP A 86 -13.33 3.77 0.36
N ASP A 87 -13.48 3.35 1.61
CA ASP A 87 -12.35 2.85 2.39
C ASP A 87 -11.77 1.55 1.79
N PRO A 88 -10.43 1.38 1.83
CA PRO A 88 -9.79 0.19 1.26
C PRO A 88 -10.12 -1.08 2.06
N ALA A 89 -10.51 -2.14 1.36
CA ALA A 89 -10.73 -3.46 1.94
C ALA A 89 -9.43 -4.29 1.92
N TRP A 90 -8.51 -4.00 2.83
CA TRP A 90 -7.17 -4.63 2.83
C TRP A 90 -7.25 -6.16 2.88
N PRO A 91 -6.57 -6.88 1.96
CA PRO A 91 -6.51 -8.34 2.00
C PRO A 91 -5.74 -8.84 3.23
N ASP A 92 -6.19 -9.97 3.77
CA ASP A 92 -5.51 -10.68 4.85
C ASP A 92 -4.11 -11.14 4.41
N LEU A 93 -3.18 -11.13 5.36
CA LEU A 93 -1.82 -11.63 5.11
C LEU A 93 -1.85 -13.16 4.91
N PRO A 94 -1.27 -13.69 3.82
CA PRO A 94 -1.20 -15.14 3.63
C PRO A 94 -0.36 -15.82 4.71
N ALA A 95 -0.76 -17.03 5.09
CA ALA A 95 -0.06 -17.83 6.08
C ALA A 95 1.42 -18.06 5.67
N GLY A 96 2.32 -17.99 6.66
CA GLY A 96 3.75 -18.21 6.47
C GLY A 96 4.53 -17.04 5.87
N VAL A 97 3.89 -15.99 5.35
CA VAL A 97 4.62 -14.84 4.77
C VAL A 97 5.41 -14.09 5.83
N ALA A 98 4.85 -13.90 7.04
CA ALA A 98 5.57 -13.29 8.15
C ALA A 98 6.77 -14.15 8.59
N ASP A 99 6.57 -15.47 8.71
CA ASP A 99 7.65 -16.40 9.10
C ASP A 99 8.79 -16.42 8.05
N LEU A 100 8.43 -16.39 6.76
CA LEU A 100 9.40 -16.29 5.67
C LEU A 100 10.14 -14.94 5.69
N ALA A 101 9.44 -13.85 6.02
CA ALA A 101 10.05 -12.53 6.18
C ALA A 101 11.02 -12.47 7.36
N GLU A 102 10.72 -13.14 8.48
CA GLU A 102 11.64 -13.22 9.62
C GLU A 102 12.88 -14.07 9.31
N LYS A 103 12.76 -15.04 8.39
CA LYS A 103 13.86 -15.91 7.96
C LYS A 103 14.88 -15.20 7.04
N TYR A 104 14.51 -14.13 6.35
CA TYR A 104 15.31 -13.49 5.28
C TYR A 104 15.43 -11.97 5.45
#